data_AF-A0A0U1DKJ4-F1
#
_entry.id   AF-A0A0U1DKJ4-F1
#
_cell.length_a   1.000
_cell.length_b   1.000
_cell.length_c   1.000
_cell.angle_alpha   90.00
_cell.angle_beta   90.00
_cell.angle_gamma   90.00
#
_symmetry.space_group_name_H-M   'P 1'
#
loop_
_entity.id
_entity.type
_entity.pdbx_description
1 polymer ?
#
loop_
_entity_poly.entity_id
_entity_poly.type
_entity_poly.pdbx_seq_one_letter_code
_entity_poly.pdbx_strand_id
1 'polypeptide(L)'
;MNLAAPEIAKAVSELPRDPRSNQAWSPEPLAGNYNECAQLSAVIVKANTNSEHPNTRAVLFHLGKFIPTGVPDTYGFNGIDKTATTGDTVALQYSGGFHGLASTVKFRWNGSGVELMGNTG
;
A
#
# COMPACT_ATOMS: atom_id res chain seq x y z
N MET A 1 -7.15 -11.77 -7.31
CA MET A 1 -7.05 -10.55 -6.46
C MET A 1 -8.29 -10.48 -5.60
N ASN A 2 -8.14 -10.37 -4.28
CA ASN A 2 -9.28 -10.35 -3.35
C ASN A 2 -9.05 -9.28 -2.27
N LEU A 3 -9.76 -8.15 -2.34
CA LEU A 3 -9.64 -7.09 -1.34
C LEU A 3 -10.49 -7.31 -0.08
N ALA A 4 -11.34 -8.34 -0.07
CA ALA A 4 -12.11 -8.77 1.09
C ALA A 4 -11.44 -9.92 1.87
N ALA A 5 -10.17 -10.21 1.57
CA ALA A 5 -9.42 -11.27 2.22
C ALA A 5 -9.22 -10.96 3.73
N PRO A 6 -9.47 -11.91 4.64
CA PRO A 6 -9.36 -11.67 6.08
C PRO A 6 -7.95 -11.29 6.53
N GLU A 7 -6.93 -11.70 5.78
CA GLU A 7 -5.53 -11.33 5.99
C GLU A 7 -5.32 -9.81 5.92
N ILE A 8 -6.10 -9.12 5.08
CA ILE A 8 -6.05 -7.66 4.97
C ILE A 8 -6.54 -7.03 6.28
N ALA A 9 -7.72 -7.40 6.75
CA ALA A 9 -8.28 -6.86 7.99
C ALA A 9 -7.37 -7.14 9.19
N LYS A 10 -6.77 -8.34 9.25
CA LYS A 10 -5.79 -8.71 10.26
C LYS A 10 -4.55 -7.81 10.19
N ALA A 11 -3.93 -7.68 9.02
CA ALA A 11 -2.75 -6.84 8.82
C ALA A 11 -3.02 -5.38 9.22
N VAL A 12 -4.19 -4.85 8.85
CA VAL A 12 -4.60 -3.48 9.18
C VAL A 12 -4.74 -3.28 10.70
N SER A 13 -5.24 -4.29 11.42
CA SER A 13 -5.36 -4.23 12.89
C SER A 13 -4.01 -4.25 13.62
N GLU A 14 -2.96 -4.78 12.99
CA GLU A 14 -1.60 -4.84 13.54
C GLU A 14 -0.81 -3.54 13.30
N LEU A 15 -1.32 -2.62 12.46
CA LEU A 15 -0.64 -1.38 12.15
C LEU A 15 -0.60 -0.43 13.37
N PRO A 16 0.52 0.30 13.56
CA PRO A 16 0.51 1.43 14.48
C PRO A 16 -0.51 2.47 14.01
N ARG A 17 -1.06 3.23 14.97
CA ARG A 17 -2.01 4.31 14.70
C ARG A 17 -1.42 5.32 13.73
N ASP A 18 -2.29 5.96 12.95
CA ASP A 18 -1.90 7.01 12.02
C ASP A 18 -1.15 8.13 12.76
N PRO A 19 0.09 8.48 12.38
CA PRO A 19 0.89 9.46 13.11
C PRO A 19 0.33 10.89 13.03
N ARG A 20 -0.53 11.19 12.05
CA ARG A 20 -1.12 12.53 11.88
C ARG A 20 -2.37 12.75 12.72
N SER A 21 -3.27 11.76 12.75
CA SER A 21 -4.57 11.85 13.41
C SER A 21 -4.69 11.03 14.70
N ASN A 22 -3.72 10.15 14.98
CA ASN A 22 -3.76 9.14 16.05
C ASN A 22 -4.94 8.15 15.94
N GLN A 23 -5.55 8.04 14.76
CA GLN A 23 -6.69 7.15 14.52
C GLN A 23 -6.22 5.77 14.05
N ALA A 24 -7.09 4.78 14.22
CA ALA A 24 -6.90 3.48 13.60
C ALA A 24 -7.05 3.58 12.07
N TRP A 25 -6.63 2.54 11.36
CA TRP A 25 -6.79 2.43 9.91
C TRP A 25 -8.11 1.73 9.57
N SER A 26 -8.74 2.12 8.46
CA SER A 26 -9.94 1.45 7.96
C SER A 26 -9.56 0.08 7.37
N PRO A 27 -10.25 -1.02 7.74
CA PRO A 27 -9.96 -2.36 7.23
C PRO A 27 -10.39 -2.53 5.76
N GLU A 28 -11.21 -1.64 5.23
CA GLU A 28 -11.62 -1.63 3.82
C GLU A 28 -10.61 -0.84 2.98
N PRO A 29 -9.87 -1.50 2.08
CA PRO A 29 -8.90 -0.80 1.25
C PRO A 29 -9.56 0.09 0.20
N LEU A 30 -8.95 1.24 -0.04
CA LEU A 30 -9.31 2.14 -1.14
C LEU A 30 -8.91 1.56 -2.50
N ALA A 31 -7.77 0.88 -2.54
CA ALA A 31 -7.19 0.26 -3.72
C ALA A 31 -6.27 -0.87 -3.30
N GLY A 32 -5.86 -1.71 -4.26
CA GLY A 32 -4.89 -2.75 -3.99
C GLY A 32 -4.75 -3.73 -5.15
N ASN A 33 -3.81 -4.64 -5.01
CA ASN A 33 -3.59 -5.79 -5.88
C ASN A 33 -3.38 -7.08 -5.07
N TYR A 34 -3.87 -7.13 -3.83
CA TYR A 34 -3.69 -8.28 -2.92
C TYR A 34 -3.89 -9.62 -3.62
N ASN A 35 -2.87 -10.47 -3.52
CA ASN A 35 -2.84 -11.80 -4.09
C ASN A 35 -1.96 -12.71 -3.22
N GLU A 36 -2.54 -13.78 -2.69
CA GLU A 36 -1.84 -14.78 -1.89
C GLU A 36 -0.74 -15.52 -2.64
N CYS A 37 -0.82 -15.56 -3.99
CA CYS A 37 0.16 -16.21 -4.84
C CYS A 37 1.27 -15.28 -5.34
N ALA A 38 1.16 -13.97 -5.14
CA ALA A 38 2.17 -13.01 -5.61
C ALA A 38 3.32 -12.91 -4.60
N GLN A 39 4.55 -12.79 -5.10
CA GLN A 39 5.72 -12.50 -4.26
C GLN A 39 5.61 -11.13 -3.61
N LEU A 40 4.98 -10.15 -4.28
CA LEU A 40 4.65 -8.89 -3.65
C LEU A 40 3.25 -8.44 -4.07
N SER A 41 2.43 -8.08 -3.09
CA SER A 41 1.16 -7.40 -3.32
C SER A 41 0.93 -6.34 -2.26
N ALA A 42 0.03 -5.41 -2.51
CA ALA A 42 -0.29 -4.35 -1.58
C ALA A 42 -1.77 -4.00 -1.57
N VAL A 43 -2.19 -3.37 -0.49
CA VAL A 43 -3.45 -2.64 -0.42
C VAL A 43 -3.20 -1.24 0.12
N ILE A 44 -4.04 -0.29 -0.21
CA ILE A 44 -3.98 1.08 0.27
C ILE A 44 -5.15 1.29 1.22
N VAL A 45 -4.85 1.67 2.45
CA VAL A 45 -5.84 1.98 3.47
C VAL A 45 -5.80 3.47 3.80
N LYS A 46 -6.90 3.97 4.36
CA LYS A 46 -7.01 5.32 4.90
C LYS A 46 -7.19 5.31 6.40
N ALA A 47 -6.78 6.39 7.05
CA ALA A 47 -7.10 6.64 8.45
C ALA A 47 -8.64 6.64 8.63
N ASN A 48 -9.12 5.99 9.68
CA ASN A 48 -10.53 5.85 9.99
C ASN A 48 -11.08 7.15 10.61
N THR A 49 -11.24 8.17 9.77
CA THR A 49 -11.63 9.52 10.16
C THR A 49 -12.65 10.11 9.19
N ASN A 50 -13.37 11.13 9.63
CA ASN A 50 -14.27 11.91 8.78
C ASN A 50 -13.57 13.12 8.10
N SER A 51 -12.23 13.15 8.07
CA SER A 51 -11.47 14.20 7.38
C SER A 51 -11.78 14.16 5.87
N GLU A 52 -11.83 15.32 5.23
CA GLU A 52 -11.94 15.45 3.77
C GLU A 52 -10.72 14.84 3.06
N HIS A 53 -9.56 14.91 3.69
CA HIS A 53 -8.30 14.35 3.19
C HIS A 53 -7.67 13.46 4.26
N PRO A 54 -8.21 12.23 4.47
CA PRO A 54 -7.63 11.31 5.43
C PRO A 54 -6.25 10.85 4.95
N ASN A 55 -5.31 10.66 5.89
CA ASN A 55 -4.01 10.12 5.54
C ASN A 55 -4.17 8.70 4.97
N THR A 56 -3.37 8.34 3.98
CA THR A 56 -3.36 7.00 3.39
C THR A 56 -2.02 6.32 3.63
N ARG A 57 -2.02 4.99 3.57
CA ARG A 57 -0.82 4.15 3.70
C ARG A 57 -0.96 2.89 2.85
N ALA A 58 0.12 2.45 2.21
CA ALA A 58 0.15 1.13 1.60
C ALA A 58 0.62 0.05 2.59
N VAL A 59 -0.10 -1.07 2.63
CA VAL A 59 0.20 -2.27 3.41
C VAL A 59 0.69 -3.33 2.43
N LEU A 60 1.89 -3.86 2.64
CA LEU A 60 2.53 -4.82 1.73
C LEU A 60 2.48 -6.25 2.26
N PHE A 61 2.38 -7.19 1.33
CA PHE A 61 2.24 -8.61 1.58
C PHE A 61 3.20 -9.40 0.69
N HIS A 62 3.84 -10.41 1.26
CA HIS A 62 4.62 -11.42 0.56
C HIS A 62 3.89 -12.76 0.65
N LEU A 63 3.46 -13.31 -0.49
CA LEU A 63 2.70 -14.57 -0.55
C LEU A 63 1.49 -14.57 0.42
N GLY A 64 0.71 -13.48 0.38
CA GLY A 64 -0.46 -13.26 1.23
C GLY A 64 -0.16 -12.89 2.69
N LYS A 65 1.11 -12.89 3.12
CA LYS A 65 1.50 -12.59 4.50
C LYS A 65 1.94 -11.16 4.65
N PHE A 66 1.43 -10.47 5.67
CA PHE A 66 1.81 -9.09 5.98
C PHE A 66 3.31 -8.95 6.23
N ILE A 67 3.90 -7.87 5.69
CA ILE A 67 5.30 -7.50 5.89
C ILE A 67 5.36 -6.34 6.89
N PRO A 68 5.67 -6.58 8.19
CA PRO A 68 5.58 -5.54 9.22
C PRO A 68 6.78 -4.59 9.25
N THR A 69 7.94 -5.00 8.73
CA THR A 69 9.21 -4.27 8.83
C THR A 69 9.98 -4.31 7.51
N GLY A 70 11.01 -3.45 7.38
CA GLY A 70 11.83 -3.40 6.17
C GLY A 70 11.10 -2.80 4.96
N VAL A 71 10.01 -2.07 5.22
CA VAL A 71 9.22 -1.39 4.19
C VAL A 71 9.41 0.11 4.36
N PRO A 72 9.75 0.88 3.30
CA PRO A 72 9.79 2.33 3.37
C PRO A 72 8.43 2.91 3.77
N ASP A 73 8.41 4.13 4.31
CA ASP A 73 7.16 4.82 4.62
C ASP A 73 6.32 5.02 3.34
N THR A 74 5.13 4.44 3.32
CA THR A 74 4.23 4.41 2.16
C THR A 74 3.04 5.35 2.31
N TYR A 75 3.21 6.45 3.04
CA TYR A 75 2.14 7.41 3.27
C TYR A 75 1.81 8.22 2.01
N GLY A 76 0.54 8.57 1.86
CA GLY A 76 0.06 9.48 0.81
C GLY A 76 -0.30 8.81 -0.51
N PHE A 77 0.18 7.59 -0.80
CA PHE A 77 -0.25 6.85 -2.00
C PHE A 77 -1.75 6.56 -1.95
N ASN A 78 -2.43 6.69 -3.08
CA ASN A 78 -3.88 6.51 -3.19
C ASN A 78 -4.32 5.59 -4.34
N GLY A 79 -3.37 5.06 -5.12
CA GLY A 79 -3.66 4.13 -6.20
C GLY A 79 -2.56 3.08 -6.43
N ILE A 80 -2.86 2.11 -7.28
CA ILE A 80 -1.92 1.09 -7.77
C ILE A 80 -1.86 1.18 -9.28
N ASP A 81 -0.66 1.29 -9.84
CA ASP A 81 -0.45 1.15 -11.27
C ASP A 81 -0.46 -0.32 -11.66
N LYS A 82 -1.60 -0.78 -12.18
CA LYS A 82 -1.75 -2.18 -12.60
C LYS A 82 -0.89 -2.52 -13.82
N THR A 83 -0.50 -1.53 -14.63
CA THR A 83 0.32 -1.76 -15.83
C THR A 83 1.81 -1.91 -15.49
N ALA A 84 2.24 -1.30 -14.39
CA ALA A 84 3.62 -1.36 -13.91
C ALA A 84 3.83 -2.32 -12.72
N THR A 85 2.78 -3.05 -12.33
CA THR A 85 2.80 -4.07 -11.27
C THR A 85 2.98 -5.46 -11.89
N THR A 86 3.86 -6.27 -11.31
CA THR A 86 4.16 -7.66 -11.69
C THR A 86 3.96 -8.59 -10.49
N GLY A 87 4.39 -9.86 -10.59
CA GLY A 87 4.28 -10.81 -9.47
C GLY A 87 5.16 -10.47 -8.27
N ASP A 88 6.28 -9.77 -8.48
CA ASP A 88 7.26 -9.39 -7.46
C ASP A 88 7.38 -7.88 -7.24
N THR A 89 6.73 -7.07 -8.09
CA THR A 89 6.81 -5.61 -8.07
C THR A 89 5.43 -5.01 -7.91
N VAL A 90 5.28 -4.08 -6.97
CA VAL A 90 4.08 -3.25 -6.80
C VAL A 90 4.44 -1.81 -7.14
N ALA A 91 3.63 -1.21 -8.02
CA ALA A 91 3.75 0.19 -8.37
C ALA A 91 2.66 1.01 -7.67
N LEU A 92 3.05 1.80 -6.67
CA LEU A 92 2.15 2.69 -5.94
C LEU A 92 2.03 4.03 -6.67
N GLN A 93 0.81 4.52 -6.84
CA GLN A 93 0.50 5.81 -7.45
C GLN A 93 0.08 6.83 -6.39
N TYR A 94 0.59 8.04 -6.56
CA TYR A 94 0.06 9.24 -5.95
C TYR A 94 -0.62 10.08 -7.03
N SER A 95 -1.93 10.27 -6.91
CA SER A 95 -2.72 11.15 -7.76
C SER A 95 -3.27 12.32 -6.93
N GLY A 96 -3.04 13.57 -7.35
CA GLY A 96 -3.46 14.77 -6.61
C GLY A 96 -2.36 15.78 -6.26
N GLY A 97 -1.14 15.60 -6.78
CA GLY A 97 -0.06 16.58 -6.64
C GLY A 97 -0.26 17.85 -7.47
N PHE A 98 0.57 18.88 -7.19
CA PHE A 98 0.61 20.13 -7.93
C PHE A 98 0.80 19.85 -9.44
N HIS A 99 -0.10 20.35 -10.29
CA HIS A 99 -0.26 20.09 -11.75
C HIS A 99 -0.90 18.76 -12.20
N GLY A 100 -1.41 17.91 -11.31
CA GLY A 100 -2.15 16.70 -11.71
C GLY A 100 -1.29 15.58 -12.29
N LEU A 101 0.04 15.68 -12.16
CA LEU A 101 0.97 14.61 -12.52
C LEU A 101 0.89 13.49 -11.49
N ALA A 102 0.56 12.29 -11.95
CA ALA A 102 0.64 11.09 -11.12
C ALA A 102 2.11 10.70 -10.95
N SER A 103 2.56 10.54 -9.70
CA SER A 103 3.88 9.99 -9.41
C SER A 103 3.74 8.50 -9.11
N THR A 104 4.55 7.68 -9.78
CA THR A 104 4.54 6.22 -9.62
C THR A 104 5.85 5.75 -9.02
N VAL A 105 5.77 5.21 -7.81
CA VAL A 105 6.90 4.65 -7.09
C VAL A 105 6.81 3.14 -7.07
N LYS A 106 7.87 2.46 -7.49
CA LYS A 106 7.91 0.99 -7.58
C LYS A 106 8.64 0.39 -6.39
N PHE A 107 8.06 -0.66 -5.84
CA PHE A 107 8.62 -1.48 -4.77
C PHE A 107 8.73 -2.91 -5.29
N ARG A 108 9.87 -3.56 -5.07
CA ARG A 108 10.11 -4.93 -5.53
C ARG A 108 10.54 -5.82 -4.38
N TRP A 109 10.09 -7.07 -4.38
CA TRP A 109 10.64 -8.11 -3.52
C TRP A 109 11.97 -8.61 -4.07
N ASN A 110 13.06 -8.49 -3.31
CA ASN A 110 14.41 -8.87 -3.77
C ASN A 110 14.84 -10.30 -3.35
N GLY A 111 13.92 -11.09 -2.79
CA GLY A 111 14.20 -12.41 -2.21
C GLY A 111 14.33 -12.42 -0.68
N SER A 112 14.60 -11.27 -0.07
CA SER A 112 14.76 -11.13 1.40
C SER A 112 13.85 -10.06 2.00
N GLY A 113 13.52 -9.03 1.24
CA GLY A 113 12.71 -7.90 1.69
C GLY A 113 12.20 -7.05 0.55
N VAL A 114 11.53 -5.96 0.91
CA VAL A 114 11.01 -4.96 -0.04
C VAL A 114 12.11 -3.93 -0.31
N GLU A 115 12.37 -3.67 -1.57
CA GLU A 115 13.33 -2.67 -2.03
C GLU A 115 12.62 -1.60 -2.86
N LEU A 116 12.99 -0.33 -2.62
CA LEU A 116 12.53 0.80 -3.42
C LEU A 116 13.30 0.83 -4.76
N MET A 117 12.59 0.71 -5.88
CA MET A 117 13.18 0.77 -7.22
C MET A 117 13.25 2.20 -7.79
N GLY A 118 12.68 3.19 -7.09
CA GLY A 118 12.66 4.59 -7.49
C GLY A 118 11.36 5.03 -8.18
N ASN A 119 11.26 6.34 -8.44
CA ASN A 119 10.17 6.97 -9.18
C ASN A 119 10.51 6.91 -10.68
N THR A 120 9.64 6.30 -11.49
CA THR A 120 9.69 6.49 -12.94
C THR A 120 8.83 7.70 -13.26
N GLY A 121 9.42 8.90 -13.16
CA GLY A 121 8.84 10.16 -13.63
C GLY A 121 9.23 10.44 -15.07
#